data_AF-A0A0Q9Q7J0-F1
#
_entry.id   AF-A0A0Q9Q7J0-F1
#
_cell.length_a   1.000
_cell.length_b   1.000
_cell.length_c   1.000
_cell.angle_alpha   90.00
_cell.angle_beta   90.00
_cell.angle_gamma   90.00
#
_symmetry.space_group_name_H-M   'P 1'
#
loop_
_entity.id
_entity.type
_entity.pdbx_description
1 polymer ?
#
loop_
_entity_poly.entity_id
_entity_poly.type
_entity_poly.pdbx_seq_one_letter_code
_entity_poly.pdbx_strand_id
1 'polypeptide(L)' 'MNIITFIEMGHDKGQAKKGGRRVPEKRLFLLAALGGGIGGWLGMRMWRHKTKHTSFVVGFPLLIALNCICVIFIAMYV' A
#
# COMPACT_ATOMS: atom_id res chain seq x y z
N MET A 1 -2.17 -1.31 10.22
CA MET A 1 -1.58 -0.50 9.13
C MET A 1 -2.52 -0.19 7.96
N ASN A 2 -3.54 -1.01 7.68
CA ASN A 2 -4.42 -0.83 6.50
C ASN A 2 -5.07 0.56 6.39
N ILE A 3 -5.73 1.06 7.44
CA ILE A 3 -6.41 2.38 7.43
C ILE A 3 -5.41 3.51 7.16
N ILE A 4 -4.24 3.49 7.82
CA ILE A 4 -3.19 4.48 7.64
C ILE A 4 -2.69 4.48 6.19
N THR A 5 -2.40 3.30 5.63
CA THR A 5 -1.91 3.15 4.25
C THR A 5 -2.95 3.62 3.23
N PHE A 6 -4.24 3.36 3.49
CA PHE A 6 -5.34 3.88 2.70
C PHE A 6 -5.36 5.42 2.75
N ILE A 7 -5.40 6.03 3.94
CA ILE A 7 -5.43 7.50 4.07
C ILE A 7 -4.21 8.14 3.39
N GLU A 8 -3.02 7.58 3.54
CA GLU A 8 -1.79 8.08 2.91
C GLU A 8 -1.86 8.05 1.38
N MET A 9 -2.48 7.03 0.76
CA MET A 9 -2.73 7.00 -0.69
C MET A 9 -3.64 8.14 -1.14
N GLY A 10 -4.71 8.40 -0.38
CA GLY A 10 -5.65 9.49 -0.65
C GLY A 10 -5.01 10.87 -0.45
N HIS A 11 -4.27 11.04 0.64
CA HIS A 11 -3.52 12.25 0.95
C HIS A 11 -2.50 12.55 -0.16
N ASP A 12 -1.70 11.56 -0.55
CA ASP A 12 -0.74 11.74 -1.64
C ASP A 12 -1.45 12.19 -2.93
N LYS A 13 -2.54 11.52 -3.33
CA LYS A 13 -3.34 11.95 -4.50
C LYS A 13 -3.86 13.38 -4.37
N GLY A 14 -4.30 13.79 -3.18
CA GLY A 14 -4.71 15.16 -2.89
C GLY A 14 -3.56 16.16 -3.09
N GLN A 15 -2.37 15.84 -2.59
CA GLN A 15 -1.17 16.66 -2.76
C GLN A 15 -0.76 16.77 -4.24
N ALA A 16 -0.92 15.71 -5.05
CA ALA A 16 -0.69 15.80 -6.51
C ALA A 16 -1.59 16.84 -7.17
N LYS A 17 -2.87 16.91 -6.78
CA LYS A 17 -3.82 17.87 -7.35
C LYS A 17 -3.53 19.30 -6.93
N LYS A 18 -3.04 19.49 -5.71
CA LYS A 18 -2.76 20.81 -5.11
C LYS A 18 -1.33 21.31 -5.37
N GLY A 19 -0.50 20.56 -6.09
CA GLY A 19 0.92 20.88 -6.28
C GLY A 19 1.76 20.78 -5.00
N GLY A 20 1.25 20.10 -3.97
CA GLY A 20 1.92 19.93 -2.69
C GLY A 20 3.03 18.87 -2.70
N ARG A 21 3.74 18.75 -1.58
CA ARG A 21 4.77 17.71 -1.40
C ARG A 21 4.13 16.32 -1.45
N ARG A 22 4.62 15.49 -2.36
CA ARG A 22 4.19 14.10 -2.58
C ARG A 22 4.82 13.18 -1.54
N VAL A 23 4.11 12.13 -1.14
CA VAL A 23 4.61 11.11 -0.21
C VAL A 23 5.63 10.23 -0.93
N PRO A 24 6.83 10.00 -0.35
CA PRO A 24 7.81 9.10 -0.95
C PRO A 24 7.25 7.69 -1.12
N GLU A 25 7.42 7.09 -2.29
CA GLU A 25 6.88 5.75 -2.58
C GLU A 25 7.37 4.70 -1.59
N LYS A 26 8.64 4.81 -1.17
CA LYS A 26 9.25 3.95 -0.15
C LYS A 26 8.42 3.89 1.14
N ARG A 27 7.82 5.00 1.57
CA ARG A 27 6.96 5.03 2.77
C ARG A 27 5.65 4.27 2.55
N LEU A 28 5.05 4.37 1.37
CA LEU A 28 3.84 3.63 1.02
C LEU A 28 4.12 2.11 0.97
N PHE A 29 5.24 1.70 0.38
CA PHE A 29 5.67 0.30 0.36
C PHE A 29 6.04 -0.22 1.75
N LEU A 30 6.68 0.60 2.59
CA LEU A 30 7.00 0.22 3.97
C LEU A 30 5.73 -0.02 4.79
N LEU A 31 4.76 0.89 4.71
CA LEU A 31 3.46 0.71 5.36
C LEU A 31 2.73 -0.53 4.86
N ALA A 32 2.81 -0.80 3.55
CA ALA A 32 2.26 -2.01 2.95
C ALA A 32 2.93 -3.29 3.47
N ALA A 33 4.26 -3.29 3.59
CA ALA A 33 5.04 -4.41 4.10
C ALA A 33 4.73 -4.72 5.57
N LEU A 34 4.48 -3.69 6.40
CA LEU A 34 4.07 -3.81 7.81
C LEU A 34 2.59 -4.22 8.00
N GLY A 35 1.97 -4.89 7.02
CA GLY A 35 0.57 -5.32 7.09
C GLY A 35 -0.45 -4.27 6.65
N GLY A 36 -0.02 -3.26 5.90
CA GLY A 36 -0.89 -2.25 5.27
C GLY A 36 -1.27 -2.56 3.82
N GLY A 37 -0.84 -3.69 3.28
CA GLY A 37 -0.95 -4.03 1.86
C GLY A 37 -2.37 -3.95 1.31
N ILE A 38 -3.35 -4.51 2.03
CA ILE A 38 -4.76 -4.52 1.59
C ILE A 38 -5.32 -3.10 1.52
N GLY A 39 -5.09 -2.30 2.57
CA GLY A 39 -5.54 -0.91 2.63
C GLY A 39 -4.89 -0.03 1.55
N GLY A 40 -3.60 -0.21 1.29
CA GLY A 40 -2.93 0.52 0.21
C GLY A 40 -3.38 0.07 -1.19
N TRP A 41 -3.66 -1.21 -1.41
CA TRP A 41 -4.18 -1.71 -2.68
C TRP A 41 -5.61 -1.22 -2.97
N LEU A 42 -6.47 -1.21 -1.95
CA LEU A 42 -7.79 -0.60 -2.03
C LEU A 42 -7.68 0.91 -2.29
N GLY A 43 -6.75 1.59 -1.61
CA GLY A 43 -6.49 3.01 -1.82
C GLY A 43 -6.06 3.33 -3.24
N MET A 44 -5.15 2.54 -3.81
CA MET A 44 -4.76 2.67 -5.21
C MET A 44 -5.95 2.64 -6.16
N ARG A 45 -6.85 1.67 -6.00
CA ARG A 45 -8.03 1.54 -6.87
C ARG A 45 -9.02 2.67 -6.65
N MET A 46 -9.32 3.01 -5.39
CA MET A 46 -10.30 4.05 -5.03
C MET A 46 -9.89 5.43 -5.54
N TRP A 47 -8.64 5.84 -5.31
CA TRP A 47 -8.15 7.17 -5.73
C TRP A 47 -7.50 7.18 -7.11
N ARG A 48 -7.52 6.04 -7.81
CA ARG A 48 -6.80 5.83 -9.09
C ARG A 48 -5.36 6.32 -8.95
N HIS A 49 -4.73 5.91 -7.85
CA HIS A 49 -3.39 6.29 -7.47
C HIS A 49 -2.41 5.28 -8.08
N LYS A 50 -1.60 5.75 -9.05
CA LYS A 50 -0.53 4.96 -9.69
C LYS A 50 -0.93 3.55 -10.18
N THR A 51 -2.18 3.39 -10.65
CA THR A 51 -2.72 2.12 -11.17
C THR A 51 -2.07 1.64 -12.48
N LYS A 52 -1.24 2.47 -13.12
CA LYS A 52 -0.45 2.10 -14.31
C LYS A 52 1.05 1.90 -14.01
N HIS A 53 1.50 2.18 -12.79
CA HIS A 53 2.91 1.99 -12.44
C HIS A 53 3.14 0.54 -12.01
N THR A 54 3.99 -0.17 -12.75
CA THR A 54 4.28 -1.59 -12.51
C THR A 54 4.70 -1.87 -11.08
N SER A 55 5.53 -1.01 -10.48
CA SER A 55 5.95 -1.14 -9.08
C SER A 55 4.77 -1.22 -8.12
N PHE A 56 3.72 -0.43 -8.37
CA PHE A 56 2.51 -0.38 -7.55
C PHE A 56 1.55 -1.52 -7.88
N VAL A 57 1.32 -1.79 -9.16
CA VAL A 57 0.41 -2.83 -9.64
C VAL A 57 0.88 -4.23 -9.22
N VAL A 58 2.18 -4.49 -9.29
CA VAL A 58 2.77 -5.78 -8.93
C VAL A 58 3.19 -5.81 -7.46
N GLY A 59 3.79 -4.73 -6.97
CA GLY A 59 4.38 -4.72 -5.63
C GLY A 59 3.35 -4.80 -4.50
N PHE A 60 2.17 -4.18 -4.63
CA PHE A 60 1.14 -4.29 -3.59
C PHE A 60 0.56 -5.71 -3.47
N PRO A 61 0.11 -6.37 -4.56
CA PRO A 61 -0.29 -7.77 -4.50
C PRO A 61 0.82 -8.69 -3.96
N LEU A 62 2.07 -8.45 -4.36
CA LEU A 62 3.21 -9.22 -3.85
C LEU A 62 3.39 -9.06 -2.34
N LEU A 63 3.29 -7.84 -1.82
CA LEU A 63 3.39 -7.59 -0.38
C LEU A 63 2.21 -8.14 0.41
N ILE A 64 1.00 -8.13 -0.17
CA ILE A 64 -0.17 -8.79 0.41
C ILE A 64 0.08 -10.30 0.51
N ALA A 65 0.54 -10.94 -0.58
CA ALA A 65 0.88 -12.36 -0.57
C ALA A 65 1.96 -12.70 0.46
N LEU A 66 3.02 -11.88 0.55
CA LEU A 66 4.06 -12.04 1.56
C LEU A 66 3.49 -11.95 2.99
N ASN A 67 2.63 -10.97 3.26
CA ASN A 67 1.98 -10.84 4.56
C ASN A 67 1.11 -12.06 4.89
N CYS A 68 0.33 -12.56 3.93
CA CYS A 68 -0.46 -13.78 4.11
C CYS A 68 0.42 -14.99 4.42
N ILE A 69 1.52 -15.19 3.68
CA ILE A 69 2.48 -16.28 3.93
C ILE A 69 3.08 -16.16 5.34
N CYS A 70 3.52 -14.97 5.74
CA CYS A 70 4.05 -14.75 7.09
C CYS A 70 3.02 -15.06 8.18
N VAL A 71 1.76 -14.65 8.01
CA VAL A 71 0.69 -14.93 8.97
C VAL A 71 0.39 -16.42 9.06
N ILE A 72 0.28 -17.10 7.92
CA ILE A 72 0.04 -18.56 7.87
C ILE A 72 1.20 -19.31 8.52
N PHE A 73 2.44 -18.92 8.19
CA PHE A 73 3.63 -19.50 8.78
C PHE A 73 3.58 -19.35 10.30
N ILE A 74 3.42 -18.13 10.83
CA ILE A 74 3.33 -17.90 12.28
C ILE A 74 2.21 -18.74 12.92
N ALA A 75 1.04 -18.81 12.28
CA ALA A 75 -0.10 -19.58 12.77
C ALA A 75 0.11 -21.11 12.75
N MET A 76 1.04 -21.63 11.94
CA MET A 76 1.38 -23.06 11.91
C MET A 76 2.38 -23.50 12.99
N TYR A 77 3.18 -22.56 13.53
CA TYR A 77 4.21 -22.83 14.54
C TYR A 77 3.84 -22.32 15.95
N VAL A 78 2.61 -21.82 16.11
CA VAL A 78 1.96 -21.47 17.38
C VAL A 78 0.92 -22.52 17.69
#